data_AF-A0A399ED60-F1
#
_entry.id   AF-A0A399ED60-F1
#
_cell.length_a   1.000
_cell.length_b   1.000
_cell.length_c   1.000
_cell.angle_alpha   90.00
_cell.angle_beta   90.00
_cell.angle_gamma   90.00
#
_symmetry.space_group_name_H-M   'P 1'
#
loop_
_entity.id
_entity.type
_entity.pdbx_description
1 polymer ?
#
loop_
_entity_poly.entity_id
_entity_poly.type
_entity_poly.pdbx_seq_one_letter_code
_entity_poly.pdbx_strand_id
1 'polypeptide(L)'
;MRNHRLLLLTAPLLLAGCSEIQKLTTPPLSLSLELKGVAGAEVRLVLSGSGSSETYTDNGAGLQTAATVWPGRYTASLSELAQGPIRYAGVLEYSNASGNYTRQGSMSFDVRDHDAGKLKLKGSYQPVTGSLQVTASGLPFGARAAVFYRASGQEEAPFDPERPAALEPGSYLLRFGEVAAEGQTYRPQATQAVVAVEAGKLTPVSVSYEAMPAAAGEGR
;
A
#
# COMPACT_ATOMS: atom_id res chain seq x y z
N MET A 1 25.88 6.11 74.42
CA MET A 1 25.96 5.10 73.36
C MET A 1 24.97 5.47 72.26
N ARG A 2 25.49 5.59 71.04
CA ARG A 2 24.85 5.96 69.77
C ARG A 2 23.91 4.84 69.29
N ASN A 3 22.83 5.18 68.56
CA ASN A 3 22.19 4.41 67.47
C ASN A 3 21.08 5.32 66.88
N HIS A 4 21.23 6.08 65.78
CA HIS A 4 21.32 5.76 64.33
C HIS A 4 20.11 5.04 63.68
N ARG A 5 19.40 5.81 62.82
CA ARG A 5 18.67 5.45 61.57
C ARG A 5 17.49 4.47 61.71
N LEU A 6 16.41 4.50 60.93
CA LEU A 6 16.24 4.78 59.51
C LEU A 6 14.74 5.05 59.22
N LEU A 7 14.45 6.02 58.35
CA LEU A 7 13.14 6.22 57.71
C LEU A 7 12.73 4.96 56.92
N LEU A 8 11.46 4.54 57.01
CA LEU A 8 10.81 3.78 55.94
C LEU A 8 9.46 4.41 55.63
N LEU A 9 9.49 5.29 54.63
CA LEU A 9 8.33 5.67 53.82
C LEU A 9 7.94 4.43 53.01
N THR A 10 6.80 3.81 53.30
CA THR A 10 6.20 2.81 52.40
C THR A 10 5.35 3.55 51.37
N ALA A 11 5.93 3.73 50.18
CA ALA A 11 5.24 4.21 49.01
C ALA A 11 4.15 3.21 48.57
N PRO A 12 2.96 3.66 48.13
CA PRO A 12 2.03 2.77 47.45
C PRO A 12 2.63 2.35 46.10
N LEU A 13 2.93 1.06 45.97
CA LEU A 13 3.28 0.45 44.69
C LEU A 13 2.04 0.53 43.78
N LEU A 14 2.00 1.54 42.92
CA LEU A 14 1.14 1.53 41.73
C LEU A 14 1.71 0.46 40.78
N LEU A 15 1.21 -0.78 40.88
CA LEU A 15 1.40 -1.80 39.85
C LEU A 15 0.62 -1.38 38.60
N ALA A 16 1.25 -0.55 37.77
CA ALA A 16 0.95 -0.49 36.36
C ALA A 16 1.54 -1.74 35.70
N GLY A 17 0.75 -2.81 35.60
CA GLY A 17 1.14 -4.02 34.89
C GLY A 17 0.01 -5.03 34.90
N CYS A 18 -0.74 -5.14 33.80
CA CYS A 18 -1.61 -6.28 33.52
C CYS A 18 -0.82 -7.56 33.80
N SER A 19 -1.21 -8.23 34.88
CA SER A 19 -0.32 -9.11 35.64
C SER A 19 -0.31 -10.52 35.05
N GLU A 20 0.86 -11.17 34.99
CA GLU A 20 1.04 -12.58 34.63
C GLU A 20 0.10 -13.55 35.38
N ILE A 21 -0.46 -13.12 36.52
CA ILE A 21 -1.44 -13.87 37.32
C ILE A 21 -2.76 -14.10 36.56
N GLN A 22 -3.24 -13.18 35.72
CA GLN A 22 -4.47 -13.40 34.93
C GLN A 22 -4.30 -14.52 33.88
N LYS A 23 -3.06 -14.75 33.40
CA LYS A 23 -2.75 -15.85 32.48
C LYS A 23 -2.84 -17.24 33.15
N LEU A 24 -2.84 -17.32 34.48
CA LEU A 24 -3.02 -18.59 35.19
C LEU A 24 -4.49 -18.96 35.42
N THR A 25 -5.42 -18.01 35.35
CA THR A 25 -6.84 -18.24 35.73
C THR A 25 -7.80 -18.25 34.56
N THR A 26 -7.43 -17.63 33.43
CA THR A 26 -8.31 -17.50 32.28
C THR A 26 -7.73 -18.28 31.09
N PRO A 27 -8.46 -19.23 30.48
CA PRO A 27 -7.92 -20.01 29.38
C PRO A 27 -7.61 -19.12 28.16
N PRO A 28 -6.59 -19.47 27.36
CA PRO A 28 -6.34 -18.78 26.11
C PRO A 28 -7.51 -19.00 25.15
N LEU A 29 -7.74 -18.01 24.29
CA LEU A 29 -8.76 -17.98 23.27
C LEU A 29 -8.13 -18.24 21.89
N SER A 30 -8.93 -18.78 20.98
CA SER A 30 -8.53 -18.93 19.58
C SER A 30 -9.05 -17.75 18.76
N LEU A 31 -8.15 -17.07 18.05
CA LEU A 31 -8.45 -16.01 17.09
C LEU A 31 -8.26 -16.56 15.67
N SER A 32 -9.33 -16.63 14.88
CA SER A 32 -9.22 -17.01 13.47
C SER A 32 -8.56 -15.88 12.67
N LEU A 33 -7.53 -16.20 11.90
CA LEU A 33 -6.80 -15.28 11.05
C LEU A 33 -7.03 -15.64 9.58
N GLU A 34 -7.46 -14.66 8.80
CA GLU A 34 -7.49 -14.75 7.34
C GLU A 34 -6.65 -13.60 6.78
N LEU A 35 -5.66 -13.90 5.94
CA LEU A 35 -4.89 -12.87 5.26
C LEU A 35 -4.97 -13.15 3.76
N LYS A 36 -5.53 -12.21 3.02
CA LYS A 36 -5.63 -12.27 1.57
C LYS A 36 -4.69 -11.23 0.96
N GLY A 37 -3.50 -11.68 0.58
CA GLY A 37 -2.52 -10.90 -0.15
C GLY A 37 -2.90 -10.71 -1.62
N VAL A 38 -1.96 -10.11 -2.35
CA VAL A 38 -2.03 -9.96 -3.81
C VAL A 38 -1.28 -11.13 -4.45
N ALA A 39 -1.81 -11.68 -5.54
CA ALA A 39 -1.19 -12.81 -6.23
C ALA A 39 0.25 -12.47 -6.66
N GLY A 40 1.20 -13.32 -6.26
CA GLY A 40 2.62 -13.14 -6.55
C GLY A 40 3.34 -12.12 -5.66
N ALA A 41 2.71 -11.67 -4.57
CA ALA A 41 3.36 -10.82 -3.57
C ALA A 41 3.31 -11.44 -2.17
N GLU A 42 4.41 -11.27 -1.43
CA GLU A 42 4.46 -11.59 0.00
C GLU A 42 3.86 -10.45 0.81
N VAL A 43 2.94 -10.76 1.72
CA VAL A 43 2.37 -9.80 2.66
C VAL A 43 2.50 -10.30 4.09
N ARG A 44 2.66 -9.37 5.03
CA ARG A 44 2.86 -9.68 6.45
C ARG A 44 1.82 -9.00 7.32
N LEU A 45 1.25 -9.78 8.23
CA LEU A 45 0.43 -9.32 9.35
C LEU A 45 1.24 -9.50 10.64
N VAL A 46 1.47 -8.42 11.35
CA VAL A 46 2.05 -8.46 12.71
C VAL A 46 0.94 -8.28 13.71
N LEU A 47 0.82 -9.23 14.65
CA LEU A 47 -0.10 -9.17 15.78
C LEU A 47 0.71 -9.06 17.06
N SER A 48 0.58 -7.94 17.77
CA SER A 48 1.31 -7.67 19.01
C SER A 48 0.33 -7.41 20.16
N GLY A 49 0.53 -8.06 21.30
CA GLY A 49 -0.30 -7.87 22.48
C GLY A 49 0.03 -8.88 23.57
N SER A 50 -0.40 -8.62 24.81
CA SER A 50 -0.16 -9.50 25.97
C SER A 50 1.32 -9.86 26.26
N GLY A 51 2.26 -9.07 25.75
CA GLY A 51 3.71 -9.30 25.85
C GLY A 51 4.30 -10.20 24.77
N SER A 52 3.53 -10.60 23.75
CA SER A 52 4.00 -11.34 22.58
C SER A 52 3.81 -10.53 21.29
N SER A 53 4.60 -10.88 20.26
CA SER A 53 4.42 -10.39 18.91
C SER A 53 4.60 -11.55 17.94
N GLU A 54 3.58 -11.84 17.15
CA GLU A 54 3.58 -12.89 16.14
C GLU A 54 3.48 -12.28 14.75
N THR A 55 4.12 -12.91 13.77
CA THR A 55 4.08 -12.49 12.36
C THR A 55 3.50 -13.62 11.53
N TYR A 56 2.52 -13.27 10.71
CA TYR A 56 1.86 -14.17 9.79
C TYR A 56 2.13 -13.69 8.36
N THR A 57 2.59 -14.60 7.52
CA THR A 57 2.97 -14.30 6.14
C THR A 57 2.08 -15.03 5.17
N ASP A 58 1.55 -14.32 4.18
CA ASP A 58 0.88 -14.90 3.02
C ASP A 58 1.74 -14.63 1.78
N ASN A 59 2.04 -15.68 1.01
CA ASN A 59 2.84 -15.60 -0.23
C ASN A 59 1.95 -15.43 -1.47
N GLY A 60 0.79 -14.80 -1.30
CA GLY A 60 -0.19 -14.55 -2.36
C GLY A 60 -1.12 -15.73 -2.66
N ALA A 61 -1.15 -16.75 -1.81
CA ALA A 61 -2.06 -17.90 -1.92
C ALA A 61 -3.33 -17.74 -1.06
N GLY A 62 -3.33 -16.76 -0.17
CA GLY A 62 -4.27 -16.65 0.94
C GLY A 62 -3.81 -17.52 2.10
N LEU A 63 -3.73 -16.91 3.29
CA LEU A 63 -3.46 -17.59 4.54
C LEU A 63 -4.75 -17.71 5.35
N GLN A 64 -5.03 -18.91 5.84
CA GLN A 64 -6.04 -19.15 6.87
C GLN A 64 -5.39 -19.92 8.01
N THR A 65 -5.38 -19.35 9.21
CA THR A 65 -4.76 -19.95 10.39
C THR A 65 -5.47 -19.50 11.66
N ALA A 66 -5.00 -19.96 12.82
CA ALA A 66 -5.50 -19.51 14.12
C ALA A 66 -4.35 -19.08 15.01
N ALA A 67 -4.54 -17.97 15.72
CA ALA A 67 -3.65 -17.48 16.77
C ALA A 67 -4.18 -17.88 18.13
N THR A 68 -3.26 -18.16 19.06
CA THR A 68 -3.60 -18.32 20.48
C THR A 68 -3.43 -16.98 21.18
N VAL A 69 -4.52 -16.41 21.69
CA VAL A 69 -4.53 -15.07 22.31
C VAL A 69 -5.05 -15.13 23.73
N TRP A 70 -4.58 -14.24 24.57
CA TRP A 70 -5.05 -14.07 25.94
C TRP A 70 -5.97 -12.85 26.01
N PRO A 71 -6.86 -12.74 27.00
CA PRO A 71 -7.60 -11.51 27.23
C PRO A 71 -6.65 -10.32 27.41
N GLY A 72 -6.95 -9.21 26.74
CA GLY A 72 -6.10 -8.02 26.76
C GLY A 72 -6.19 -7.20 25.48
N ARG A 73 -5.36 -6.15 25.42
CA ARG A 73 -5.28 -5.27 24.25
C ARG A 73 -4.25 -5.78 23.26
N TYR A 74 -4.63 -5.79 21.98
CA TYR A 74 -3.79 -6.16 20.85
C TYR A 74 -3.74 -5.03 19.82
N THR A 75 -2.66 -5.03 19.06
CA THR A 75 -2.49 -4.23 17.85
C THR A 75 -2.15 -5.17 16.70
N ALA A 76 -2.89 -5.03 15.60
CA ALA A 76 -2.58 -5.65 14.33
C ALA A 76 -2.04 -4.59 13.36
N SER A 77 -1.06 -4.95 12.53
CA SER A 77 -0.57 -4.10 11.45
C SER A 77 -0.22 -4.92 10.22
N LEU A 78 -0.64 -4.43 9.06
CA LEU A 78 -0.28 -4.97 7.76
C LEU A 78 0.97 -4.26 7.23
N SER A 79 1.84 -5.00 6.55
CA SER A 79 2.97 -4.42 5.82
C SER A 79 2.47 -3.56 4.66
N GLU A 80 3.22 -2.51 4.32
CA GLU A 80 3.01 -1.82 3.05
C GLU A 80 3.26 -2.78 1.88
N LEU A 81 2.51 -2.60 0.80
CA LEU A 81 2.61 -3.46 -0.37
C LEU A 81 2.66 -2.62 -1.65
N ALA A 82 3.65 -2.91 -2.49
CA ALA A 82 3.76 -2.40 -3.84
C ALA A 82 4.17 -3.53 -4.79
N GLN A 83 3.57 -3.56 -5.98
CA GLN A 83 3.91 -4.50 -7.05
C GLN A 83 4.22 -3.69 -8.31
N GLY A 84 5.52 -3.50 -8.58
CA GLY A 84 5.98 -2.53 -9.56
C GLY A 84 5.50 -1.11 -9.20
N PRO A 85 4.85 -0.37 -10.12
CA PRO A 85 4.33 0.97 -9.86
C PRO A 85 3.02 0.99 -9.05
N ILE A 86 2.34 -0.14 -8.89
CA ILE A 86 1.04 -0.17 -8.21
C ILE A 86 1.24 -0.30 -6.71
N ARG A 87 0.61 0.60 -5.94
CA ARG A 87 0.57 0.58 -4.47
C ARG A 87 -0.76 0.02 -3.99
N TYR A 88 -0.72 -0.67 -2.85
CA TYR A 88 -1.87 -1.26 -2.21
C TYR A 88 -2.00 -0.79 -0.77
N ALA A 89 -3.22 -0.49 -0.34
CA ALA A 89 -3.55 -0.23 1.05
C ALA A 89 -4.07 -1.51 1.72
N GLY A 90 -3.49 -1.85 2.87
CA GLY A 90 -3.99 -2.92 3.73
C GLY A 90 -5.25 -2.49 4.47
N VAL A 91 -6.26 -3.35 4.49
CA VAL A 91 -7.50 -3.20 5.25
C VAL A 91 -7.58 -4.35 6.25
N LEU A 92 -7.77 -4.01 7.52
CA LEU A 92 -8.01 -4.95 8.60
C LEU A 92 -9.49 -4.92 8.99
N GLU A 93 -10.07 -6.10 9.16
CA GLU A 93 -11.42 -6.30 9.70
C GLU A 93 -11.33 -7.21 10.93
N TYR A 94 -11.83 -6.76 12.06
CA TYR A 94 -11.89 -7.54 13.30
C TYR A 94 -13.33 -7.75 13.72
N SER A 95 -13.68 -8.99 14.05
CA SER A 95 -14.98 -9.33 14.62
C SER A 95 -14.81 -9.98 15.98
N ASN A 96 -15.65 -9.61 16.93
CA ASN A 96 -15.75 -10.25 18.24
C ASN A 96 -17.23 -10.37 18.67
N ALA A 97 -17.50 -10.67 19.94
CA ALA A 97 -18.88 -10.78 20.41
C ALA A 97 -19.60 -9.42 20.49
N SER A 98 -18.85 -8.32 20.53
CA SER A 98 -19.39 -6.95 20.60
C SER A 98 -19.70 -6.34 19.22
N GLY A 99 -19.13 -6.86 18.14
CA GLY A 99 -19.39 -6.38 16.78
C GLY A 99 -18.20 -6.53 15.83
N ASN A 100 -18.28 -5.79 14.71
CA ASN A 100 -17.27 -5.76 13.65
C ASN A 100 -16.63 -4.37 13.56
N TYR A 101 -15.32 -4.35 13.31
CA TYR A 101 -14.50 -3.15 13.20
C TYR A 101 -13.64 -3.23 11.96
N THR A 102 -13.50 -2.12 11.22
CA THR A 102 -12.67 -2.06 10.02
C THR A 102 -11.74 -0.86 10.09
N ARG A 103 -10.46 -1.06 9.77
CA ARG A 103 -9.46 0.02 9.75
C ARG A 103 -8.36 -0.25 8.73
N GLN A 104 -7.80 0.82 8.16
CA GLN A 104 -6.67 0.72 7.23
C GLN A 104 -5.33 0.65 7.96
N GLY A 105 -4.40 -0.17 7.44
CA GLY A 105 -3.01 -0.29 7.87
C GLY A 105 -2.82 -0.96 9.24
N SER A 106 -3.24 -0.30 10.31
CA SER A 106 -3.11 -0.80 11.68
C SER A 106 -4.39 -0.61 12.48
N MET A 107 -4.65 -1.51 13.42
CA MET A 107 -5.82 -1.49 14.28
C MET A 107 -5.47 -1.96 15.68
N SER A 108 -5.99 -1.27 16.70
CA SER A 108 -5.97 -1.75 18.08
C SER A 108 -7.35 -2.22 18.48
N PHE A 109 -7.42 -3.34 19.19
CA PHE A 109 -8.66 -3.95 19.65
C PHE A 109 -8.45 -4.67 20.99
N ASP A 110 -9.53 -4.85 21.72
CA ASP A 110 -9.53 -5.58 22.98
C ASP A 110 -10.13 -6.99 22.77
N VAL A 111 -9.49 -7.98 23.38
CA VAL A 111 -9.92 -9.38 23.42
C VAL A 111 -10.42 -9.66 24.84
N ARG A 112 -11.62 -10.21 24.96
CA ARG A 112 -12.26 -10.53 26.25
C ARG A 112 -12.74 -11.97 26.28
N ASP A 113 -12.94 -12.51 27.47
CA ASP A 113 -13.35 -13.91 27.68
C ASP A 113 -14.65 -14.28 26.97
N HIS A 114 -15.61 -13.34 26.94
CA HIS A 114 -16.90 -13.56 26.27
C HIS A 114 -16.81 -13.52 24.72
N ASP A 115 -15.64 -13.22 24.15
CA ASP A 115 -15.41 -13.28 22.70
C ASP A 115 -15.08 -14.71 22.20
N ALA A 116 -15.00 -15.70 23.10
CA ALA A 116 -14.65 -17.07 22.77
C ALA A 116 -15.44 -17.62 21.56
N GLY A 117 -14.70 -18.10 20.56
CA GLY A 117 -15.28 -18.64 19.31
C GLY A 117 -15.87 -17.59 18.35
N LYS A 118 -15.79 -16.30 18.66
CA LYS A 118 -16.25 -15.19 17.81
C LYS A 118 -15.12 -14.32 17.25
N LEU A 119 -13.91 -14.47 17.81
CA LEU A 119 -12.72 -13.75 17.39
C LEU A 119 -12.32 -14.10 15.95
N LYS A 120 -12.38 -13.13 15.05
CA LYS A 120 -11.80 -13.22 13.71
C LYS A 120 -11.08 -11.93 13.36
N LEU A 121 -9.93 -12.06 12.71
CA LEU A 121 -9.19 -10.95 12.14
C LEU A 121 -8.89 -11.28 10.69
N LYS A 122 -9.36 -10.42 9.79
CA LYS A 122 -9.12 -10.51 8.36
C LYS A 122 -8.22 -9.37 7.92
N GLY A 123 -7.19 -9.68 7.14
CA GLY A 123 -6.38 -8.72 6.42
C GLY A 123 -6.60 -8.87 4.92
N SER A 124 -6.79 -7.77 4.22
CA SER A 124 -6.88 -7.75 2.76
C SER A 124 -6.14 -6.54 2.19
N TYR A 125 -5.82 -6.58 0.90
CA TYR A 125 -5.18 -5.47 0.20
C TYR A 125 -6.07 -4.98 -0.94
N GLN A 126 -6.20 -3.67 -1.05
CA GLN A 126 -6.89 -3.01 -2.15
C GLN A 126 -5.93 -2.08 -2.87
N PRO A 127 -5.89 -2.10 -4.21
CA PRO A 127 -5.03 -1.18 -4.94
C PRO A 127 -5.48 0.26 -4.72
N VAL A 128 -4.53 1.15 -4.46
CA VAL A 128 -4.77 2.59 -4.29
C VAL A 128 -4.27 3.41 -5.47
N THR A 129 -3.37 2.86 -6.28
CA THR A 129 -2.92 3.47 -7.53
C THR A 129 -3.17 2.54 -8.71
N GLY A 130 -3.27 3.13 -9.90
CA GLY A 130 -3.05 2.44 -11.16
C GLY A 130 -1.65 2.73 -11.70
N SER A 131 -1.38 2.20 -12.87
CA SER A 131 -0.14 2.46 -13.60
C SER A 131 -0.44 2.91 -15.02
N LEU A 132 0.28 3.92 -15.49
CA LEU A 132 0.27 4.32 -16.89
C LEU A 132 1.59 3.90 -17.55
N GLN A 133 1.52 3.33 -18.75
CA GLN A 133 2.69 3.06 -19.58
C GLN A 133 2.46 3.63 -20.97
N VAL A 134 3.38 4.49 -21.42
CA VAL A 134 3.32 5.10 -22.73
C VAL A 134 4.39 4.49 -23.63
N THR A 135 3.98 3.96 -24.78
CA THR A 135 4.89 3.43 -25.79
C THR A 135 4.88 4.36 -27.01
N ALA A 136 6.06 4.85 -27.37
CA ALA A 136 6.25 5.67 -28.56
C ALA A 136 6.87 4.84 -29.69
N SER A 137 6.36 4.99 -30.90
CA SER A 137 6.90 4.36 -32.11
C SER A 137 7.21 5.42 -33.19
N GLY A 138 8.12 5.09 -34.11
CA GLY A 138 8.53 6.02 -35.19
C GLY A 138 9.60 7.03 -34.82
N LEU A 139 10.10 7.00 -33.58
CA LEU A 139 11.28 7.77 -33.16
C LEU A 139 12.56 6.97 -33.42
N PRO A 140 13.68 7.64 -33.74
CA PRO A 140 14.98 7.00 -33.89
C PRO A 140 15.48 6.43 -32.55
N PHE A 141 16.39 5.46 -32.61
CA PHE A 141 16.91 4.79 -31.41
C PHE A 141 17.56 5.81 -30.45
N GLY A 142 17.19 5.77 -29.18
CA GLY A 142 17.68 6.68 -28.15
C GLY A 142 16.97 8.04 -28.08
N ALA A 143 16.08 8.36 -29.02
CA ALA A 143 15.21 9.53 -28.90
C ALA A 143 14.07 9.25 -27.91
N ARG A 144 13.78 10.24 -27.06
CA ARG A 144 12.73 10.15 -26.04
C ARG A 144 11.50 10.92 -26.46
N ALA A 145 10.33 10.31 -26.32
CA ALA A 145 9.07 11.01 -26.54
C ALA A 145 8.87 12.09 -25.48
N ALA A 146 8.51 13.30 -25.91
CA ALA A 146 8.10 14.37 -25.03
C ALA A 146 6.63 14.16 -24.63
N VAL A 147 6.39 13.58 -23.46
CA VAL A 147 5.04 13.27 -22.96
C VAL A 147 4.77 14.09 -21.71
N PHE A 148 3.59 14.68 -21.64
CA PHE A 148 3.09 15.39 -20.48
C PHE A 148 1.74 14.82 -20.08
N TYR A 149 1.44 14.83 -18.78
CA TYR A 149 0.17 14.36 -18.25
C TYR A 149 -0.42 15.39 -17.31
N ARG A 150 -1.76 15.43 -17.26
CA ARG A 150 -2.51 16.34 -16.40
C ARG A 150 -3.78 15.68 -15.90
N ALA A 151 -3.97 15.63 -14.58
CA ALA A 151 -5.26 15.30 -13.99
C ALA A 151 -6.19 16.53 -14.00
N SER A 152 -7.50 16.31 -13.95
CA SER A 152 -8.46 17.41 -13.87
C SER A 152 -8.17 18.31 -12.66
N GLY A 153 -7.95 19.61 -12.91
CA GLY A 153 -7.65 20.60 -11.86
C GLY A 153 -6.21 20.58 -11.33
N GLN A 154 -5.31 19.81 -11.93
CA GLN A 154 -3.88 19.80 -11.60
C GLN A 154 -3.04 20.48 -12.67
N GLU A 155 -1.82 20.87 -12.33
CA GLU A 155 -0.84 21.36 -13.29
C GLU A 155 -0.34 20.21 -14.19
N GLU A 156 0.13 20.58 -15.38
CA GLU A 156 0.73 19.64 -16.31
C GLU A 156 2.13 19.24 -15.81
N ALA A 157 2.40 17.94 -15.78
CA ALA A 157 3.68 17.39 -15.35
C ALA A 157 4.32 16.55 -16.47
N PRO A 158 5.67 16.52 -16.56
CA PRO A 158 6.36 15.66 -17.52
C PRO A 158 6.17 14.18 -17.14
N PHE A 159 5.95 13.33 -18.15
CA PHE A 159 5.85 11.89 -18.02
C PHE A 159 7.05 11.22 -18.69
N ASP A 160 7.65 10.24 -18.01
CA ASP A 160 8.75 9.45 -18.57
C ASP A 160 8.18 8.15 -19.19
N PRO A 161 8.18 8.00 -20.54
CA PRO A 161 7.66 6.80 -21.20
C PRO A 161 8.47 5.52 -20.88
N GLU A 162 9.73 5.65 -20.47
CA GLU A 162 10.57 4.49 -20.09
C GLU A 162 10.21 3.97 -18.68
N ARG A 163 9.54 4.78 -17.86
CA ARG A 163 9.25 4.46 -16.45
C ARG A 163 7.76 4.58 -16.16
N PRO A 164 7.05 3.44 -16.06
CA PRO A 164 5.64 3.44 -15.67
C PRO A 164 5.46 4.19 -14.34
N ALA A 165 4.51 5.14 -14.31
CA ALA A 165 4.25 5.94 -13.14
C ALA A 165 3.04 5.40 -12.36
N ALA A 166 3.17 5.40 -11.04
CA ALA A 166 2.07 5.18 -10.11
C ALA A 166 1.17 6.42 -10.12
N LEU A 167 -0.07 6.30 -10.56
CA LEU A 167 -1.02 7.40 -10.60
C LEU A 167 -2.27 7.04 -9.80
N GLU A 168 -2.87 8.02 -9.16
CA GLU A 168 -4.18 7.82 -8.53
C GLU A 168 -5.24 7.46 -9.59
N PRO A 169 -6.29 6.72 -9.24
CA PRO A 169 -7.36 6.42 -10.17
C PRO A 169 -8.07 7.70 -10.61
N GLY A 170 -8.26 7.86 -11.91
CA GLY A 170 -8.86 9.07 -12.46
C GLY A 170 -8.69 9.22 -13.96
N SER A 171 -9.22 10.33 -14.49
CA SER A 171 -9.07 10.70 -15.89
C SER A 171 -7.89 11.64 -16.05
N TYR A 172 -6.97 11.29 -16.94
CA TYR A 172 -5.77 12.05 -17.25
C TYR A 172 -5.79 12.48 -18.72
N LEU A 173 -5.44 13.74 -18.97
CA LEU A 173 -5.12 14.23 -20.30
C LEU A 173 -3.63 14.06 -20.53
N LEU A 174 -3.27 13.30 -21.56
CA LEU A 174 -1.92 13.17 -22.06
C LEU A 174 -1.73 14.14 -23.21
N ARG A 175 -0.58 14.83 -23.24
CA ARG A 175 -0.14 15.67 -24.34
C ARG A 175 1.19 15.20 -24.86
N PHE A 176 1.28 15.09 -26.18
CA PHE A 176 2.47 14.63 -26.88
C PHE A 176 3.11 15.84 -27.57
N GLY A 177 4.35 16.13 -27.20
CA GLY A 177 5.16 17.17 -27.81
C GLY A 177 5.94 16.65 -29.02
N GLU A 178 6.38 17.58 -29.86
CA GLU A 178 7.33 17.31 -30.93
C GLU A 178 8.69 16.92 -30.36
N VAL A 179 9.42 16.07 -31.08
CA VAL A 179 10.75 15.60 -30.68
C VAL A 179 11.74 15.96 -31.78
N ALA A 180 12.81 16.66 -31.43
CA ALA A 180 13.93 16.90 -32.33
C ALA A 180 15.04 15.88 -32.05
N ALA A 181 15.40 15.07 -33.05
CA ALA A 181 16.45 14.07 -32.95
C ALA A 181 17.23 14.01 -34.27
N GLU A 182 18.56 13.95 -34.18
CA GLU A 182 19.45 13.84 -35.36
C GLU A 182 19.25 14.93 -36.42
N GLY A 183 18.84 16.15 -36.02
CA GLY A 183 18.58 17.26 -36.94
C GLY A 183 17.21 17.18 -37.66
N GLN A 184 16.41 16.16 -37.35
CA GLN A 184 15.06 15.98 -37.88
C GLN A 184 14.02 16.22 -36.77
N THR A 185 12.93 16.91 -37.09
CA THR A 185 11.78 17.07 -36.18
C THR A 185 10.74 15.99 -36.45
N TYR A 186 10.27 15.35 -35.39
CA TYR A 186 9.25 14.31 -35.40
C TYR A 186 7.99 14.81 -34.72
N ARG A 187 6.84 14.69 -35.40
CA ARG A 187 5.53 15.08 -34.88
C ARG A 187 4.71 13.86 -34.47
N PRO A 188 4.02 13.90 -33.33
CA PRO A 188 3.10 12.83 -32.96
C PRO A 188 1.85 12.90 -33.84
N GLN A 189 1.32 11.74 -34.25
CA GLN A 189 0.05 11.67 -34.99
C GLN A 189 -1.13 12.18 -34.15
N ALA A 190 -1.09 11.95 -32.84
CA ALA A 190 -2.05 12.50 -31.88
C ALA A 190 -1.32 13.48 -30.94
N THR A 191 -1.75 14.73 -30.88
CA THR A 191 -1.17 15.74 -29.98
C THR A 191 -1.70 15.62 -28.55
N GLN A 192 -2.84 14.94 -28.36
CA GLN A 192 -3.45 14.72 -27.06
C GLN A 192 -4.28 13.43 -27.03
N ALA A 193 -4.38 12.81 -25.86
CA ALA A 193 -5.24 11.66 -25.60
C ALA A 193 -5.81 11.75 -24.18
N VAL A 194 -7.05 11.29 -23.98
CA VAL A 194 -7.63 11.15 -22.64
C VAL A 194 -7.57 9.68 -22.25
N VAL A 195 -7.03 9.40 -21.07
CA VAL A 195 -6.87 8.05 -20.53
C VAL A 195 -7.50 7.95 -19.16
N ALA A 196 -8.22 6.86 -18.90
CA ALA A 196 -8.69 6.50 -17.58
C ALA A 196 -7.66 5.56 -16.93
N VAL A 197 -7.14 5.97 -15.77
CA VAL A 197 -6.31 5.13 -14.91
C VAL A 197 -7.22 4.50 -13.87
N GLU A 198 -7.19 3.17 -13.80
CA GLU A 198 -7.95 2.40 -12.82
C GLU A 198 -7.00 1.80 -11.77
N ALA A 199 -7.47 1.73 -10.52
CA ALA A 199 -6.71 1.12 -9.44
C ALA A 199 -6.34 -0.34 -9.77
N GLY A 200 -5.08 -0.70 -9.58
CA GLY A 200 -4.61 -2.08 -9.75
C GLY A 200 -4.40 -2.49 -11.21
N LYS A 201 -4.60 -1.59 -12.18
CA LYS A 201 -4.40 -1.89 -13.60
C LYS A 201 -3.21 -1.13 -14.19
N LEU A 202 -2.55 -1.78 -15.12
CA LEU A 202 -1.61 -1.16 -16.04
C LEU A 202 -2.38 -0.72 -17.29
N THR A 203 -2.44 0.58 -17.53
CA THR A 203 -3.07 1.16 -18.72
C THR A 203 -1.99 1.45 -19.77
N PRO A 204 -1.91 0.67 -20.86
CA PRO A 204 -1.01 0.97 -21.97
C PRO A 204 -1.59 2.06 -22.88
N VAL A 205 -0.75 3.01 -23.30
CA VAL A 205 -1.07 4.04 -24.30
C VAL A 205 0.01 4.01 -25.35
N SER A 206 -0.36 3.90 -26.62
CA SER A 206 0.57 3.96 -27.74
C SER A 206 0.44 5.29 -28.50
N VAL A 207 1.57 5.84 -28.92
CA VAL A 207 1.66 7.03 -29.77
C VAL A 207 2.67 6.81 -30.87
N SER A 208 2.30 7.18 -32.10
CA SER A 208 3.14 7.12 -33.30
C SER A 208 3.67 8.50 -33.64
N TYR A 209 4.94 8.55 -34.01
CA TYR A 209 5.63 9.75 -34.48
C TYR A 209 6.01 9.61 -35.96
N GLU A 210 5.92 10.73 -36.67
CA GLU A 210 6.32 10.81 -38.08
C GLU A 210 7.34 11.94 -38.25
N ALA A 211 8.36 11.69 -39.09
CA ALA A 211 9.33 12.71 -39.45
C ALA A 211 8.64 13.81 -40.27
N MET A 212 8.78 15.06 -39.83
CA MET A 212 8.30 16.19 -40.59
C MET A 212 9.15 16.35 -41.87
N PRO A 213 8.57 16.60 -43.05
CA PRO A 213 9.38 16.86 -44.23
C PRO A 213 10.34 18.02 -43.94
N ALA A 214 11.64 17.84 -44.21
CA ALA A 214 12.59 18.94 -44.15
C ALA A 214 12.05 20.07 -45.05
N ALA A 215 11.93 21.28 -44.51
CA ALA A 215 11.51 22.44 -45.28
C ALA A 215 12.41 22.49 -46.53
N ALA A 216 11.83 22.21 -47.69
CA ALA A 216 12.54 22.30 -48.95
C ALA A 216 13.00 23.75 -49.08
N GLY A 217 14.29 23.99 -48.83
CA GLY A 217 14.90 25.28 -49.08
C GLY A 217 14.75 25.54 -50.56
N GLU A 218 13.89 26.49 -50.92
CA GLU A 218 13.82 27.03 -52.27
C GLU A 218 15.21 27.53 -52.65
N GLY A 219 15.73 26.98 -53.76
CA GLY A 219 17.03 27.36 -54.30
C GLY A 219 17.10 28.85 -54.61
N ARG A 220 18.28 29.42 -54.34
CA ARG A 220 18.75 30.65 -54.98
C ARG A 220 20.17 30.43 -55.49
#